data_AF-A0A4D8Y612-F1
#
_entry.id   AF-A0A4D8Y612-F1
#
_cell.length_a   1.000
_cell.length_b   1.000
_cell.length_c   1.000
_cell.angle_alpha   90.00
_cell.angle_beta   90.00
_cell.angle_gamma   90.00
#
_symmetry.space_group_name_H-M   'P 1'
#
loop_
_entity.id
_entity.type
_entity.pdbx_description
1 polymer ?
#
loop_
_entity_poly.entity_id
_entity_poly.type
_entity_poly.pdbx_seq_one_letter_code
_entity_poly.pdbx_strand_id
1 'polypeptide(L)' 'MANKVMLMMALCMALIFLANGSEWQEEKRALKCYCGKNDEAPYGDHWVFRNSCPSGYGYTSNCINGLNVCCFPRSG' A
#
# COMPACT_ATOMS: atom_id res chain seq x y z
N MET A 1 34.02 -32.18 -11.27
CA MET A 1 33.59 -31.41 -10.08
C MET A 1 32.78 -30.16 -10.47
N ALA A 2 31.77 -30.28 -11.35
CA ALA A 2 31.01 -29.13 -11.87
C ALA A 2 29.57 -29.03 -11.32
N ASN A 3 29.13 -30.00 -10.53
CA ASN A 3 27.71 -30.10 -10.14
C ASN A 3 27.37 -29.26 -8.88
N LYS A 4 28.29 -29.21 -7.90
CA LYS A 4 28.05 -28.52 -6.62
C LYS A 4 28.00 -26.99 -6.77
N VAL A 5 28.87 -26.43 -7.60
CA VAL A 5 28.95 -24.97 -7.83
C VAL A 5 27.72 -24.48 -8.61
N MET A 6 27.31 -25.21 -9.64
CA MET A 6 26.09 -24.93 -10.40
C MET A 6 24.84 -24.95 -9.51
N LEU A 7 24.71 -25.96 -8.63
CA LEU A 7 23.60 -26.06 -7.69
C LEU A 7 23.53 -24.89 -6.71
N MET A 8 24.68 -24.47 -6.18
CA MET A 8 24.75 -23.33 -5.25
C MET A 8 24.36 -22.02 -5.94
N MET A 9 24.80 -21.79 -7.18
CA MET A 9 24.39 -20.60 -7.94
C MET A 9 22.89 -20.61 -8.24
N ALA A 10 22.33 -21.76 -8.64
CA ALA A 10 20.89 -21.89 -8.90
C ALA A 10 20.05 -21.61 -7.64
N LEU A 11 20.49 -22.12 -6.49
CA LEU A 11 19.86 -21.84 -5.19
C LEU A 11 19.92 -20.35 -4.82
N CYS A 12 21.08 -19.70 -4.97
CA CYS A 12 21.21 -18.27 -4.70
C CYS A 12 20.29 -17.41 -5.56
N MET A 13 20.21 -17.70 -6.87
CA MET A 13 19.34 -16.94 -7.77
C MET A 13 17.86 -17.15 -7.41
N ALA A 14 17.43 -18.39 -7.14
CA ALA A 14 16.06 -18.68 -6.72
C ALA A 14 15.66 -17.94 -5.43
N LEU A 15 16.57 -17.84 -4.46
CA LEU A 15 16.33 -17.09 -3.22
C LEU A 15 16.17 -15.58 -3.47
N ILE A 16 16.96 -15.00 -4.37
CA ILE A 16 16.84 -13.58 -4.74
C ILE A 16 15.49 -13.32 -5.44
N PHE A 17 15.05 -14.22 -6.33
CA PHE A 17 13.74 -14.10 -6.98
C PHE A 17 12.58 -14.24 -5.99
N LEU A 18 12.68 -15.15 -5.03
CA LEU A 18 11.67 -15.31 -3.97
C LEU A 18 11.62 -14.10 -3.04
N ALA A 19 12.77 -13.52 -2.69
CA ALA A 19 12.85 -12.33 -1.84
C ALA A 19 12.31 -11.07 -2.53
N ASN A 20 12.51 -10.95 -3.85
CA ASN A 20 12.05 -9.79 -4.63
C ASN A 20 10.60 -9.93 -5.11
N GLY A 21 10.02 -11.13 -5.07
CA GLY A 21 8.64 -11.39 -5.49
C GLY A 21 7.60 -11.05 -4.41
N SER A 22 8.00 -10.91 -3.15
CA SER A 22 7.15 -10.36 -2.11
C SER A 22 7.35 -8.85 -2.04
N GLU A 23 6.86 -8.14 -3.05
CA GLU A 23 6.44 -6.77 -2.82
C GLU A 23 5.37 -6.87 -1.75
N TRP A 24 5.75 -6.55 -0.50
CA TRP A 24 4.83 -6.39 0.59
C TRP A 24 3.88 -5.28 0.17
N GLN A 25 2.81 -5.63 -0.54
CA GLN A 25 1.61 -4.82 -0.56
C GLN A 25 1.18 -4.78 0.91
N GLU A 26 1.71 -3.81 1.66
CA GLU A 26 1.20 -3.44 2.96
C GLU A 26 -0.30 -3.25 2.72
N GLU A 27 -1.08 -4.23 3.17
CA GLU A 27 -2.53 -4.17 3.12
C GLU A 27 -2.90 -2.82 3.71
N LYS A 28 -3.46 -1.94 2.86
CA LYS A 28 -3.73 -0.56 3.25
C LYS A 28 -4.57 -0.56 4.51
N ARG A 29 -3.94 -0.21 5.64
CA ARG A 29 -4.59 -0.12 6.96
C ARG A 29 -5.51 1.10 7.09
N ALA A 30 -6.00 1.64 5.97
CA ALA A 30 -6.89 2.78 5.98
C ALA A 30 -8.34 2.32 6.14
N LEU A 31 -9.04 2.86 7.14
CA LEU A 31 -10.48 2.63 7.32
C LEU A 31 -11.27 3.36 6.23
N LYS A 32 -12.57 3.06 6.08
CA LYS A 32 -13.43 3.83 5.17
C LYS A 32 -13.77 5.18 5.80
N CYS A 33 -13.73 6.25 5.01
CA CYS A 33 -14.18 7.58 5.42
C CYS A 33 -14.98 8.28 4.33
N TYR A 34 -15.72 9.30 4.74
CA TYR A 34 -16.56 10.13 3.89
C TYR A 34 -16.23 11.60 4.12
N CYS A 35 -16.36 12.41 3.08
CA CYS A 35 -16.19 13.85 3.15
C CYS A 35 -17.52 14.51 2.82
N GLY A 36 -18.35 14.74 3.84
CA GLY A 36 -19.68 15.31 3.69
C GLY A 36 -20.73 14.56 4.52
N LYS A 37 -21.98 15.01 4.44
CA LYS A 37 -23.12 14.44 5.18
C LYS A 37 -23.81 13.26 4.49
N ASN A 38 -23.53 13.05 3.21
CA ASN A 38 -24.15 11.98 2.45
C ASN A 38 -23.12 10.86 2.37
N ASP A 39 -23.42 9.71 2.97
CA ASP A 39 -22.62 8.47 2.91
C ASP A 39 -22.57 7.86 1.48
N GLU A 40 -22.76 8.70 0.46
CA GLU A 40 -22.78 8.35 -0.95
C GLU A 40 -21.34 8.19 -1.44
N ALA A 41 -21.12 7.19 -2.30
CA ALA A 41 -19.83 6.97 -2.94
C ALA A 41 -19.37 8.22 -3.71
N PRO A 42 -18.06 8.50 -3.79
CA PRO A 42 -16.95 7.61 -3.44
C PRO A 42 -16.55 7.69 -1.96
N TYR A 43 -16.28 6.53 -1.35
CA TYR A 43 -15.62 6.41 -0.04
C TYR A 43 -14.10 6.53 -0.19
N GLY A 44 -13.45 7.11 0.83
CA GLY A 44 -12.02 7.35 0.88
C GLY A 44 -11.29 6.45 1.88
N ASP A 45 -9.98 6.63 1.91
CA ASP A 45 -9.06 6.03 2.86
C ASP A 45 -8.84 6.95 4.06
N HIS A 46 -9.24 6.49 5.24
CA HIS A 46 -9.08 7.19 6.50
C HIS A 46 -7.69 6.94 7.06
N TRP A 47 -6.93 8.02 7.22
CA TRP A 47 -5.65 8.01 7.88
C TRP A 47 -5.74 8.74 9.21
N VAL A 48 -5.43 8.02 10.29
CA VAL A 48 -5.47 8.56 11.66
C VAL A 48 -4.18 9.36 11.94
N PHE A 49 -4.29 10.47 12.68
CA PHE A 49 -3.16 11.31 13.09
C PHE A 49 -2.32 11.84 11.92
N ARG A 50 -2.98 12.20 10.82
CA ARG A 50 -2.37 12.78 9.63
C ARG A 50 -3.19 13.94 9.11
N ASN A 51 -2.49 14.99 8.68
CA ASN A 51 -3.08 16.17 8.04
C ASN A 51 -2.98 16.13 6.50
N SER A 52 -2.32 15.11 5.95
CA SER A 52 -2.11 14.96 4.50
C SER A 52 -2.10 13.49 4.09
N CYS A 53 -2.54 13.23 2.86
CA CYS A 53 -2.55 11.88 2.29
C CYS A 53 -1.13 11.37 2.06
N PRO A 54 -0.84 10.10 2.38
CA PRO A 54 0.44 9.50 2.05
C PRO A 54 0.63 9.42 0.53
N SER A 55 1.85 9.73 0.09
CA SER A 55 2.25 9.60 -1.30
C SER A 55 2.44 8.13 -1.68
N GLY A 56 2.36 7.80 -2.97
CA GLY A 56 2.54 6.43 -3.48
C GLY A 56 1.24 5.65 -3.69
N TYR A 57 0.09 6.16 -3.23
CA TYR A 57 -1.20 5.48 -3.36
C TYR A 57 -2.14 6.05 -4.44
N GLY A 58 -1.71 7.10 -5.15
CA GLY A 58 -2.49 7.68 -6.27
C GLY A 58 -3.69 8.52 -5.85
N TYR A 59 -3.72 9.06 -4.64
CA TYR A 59 -4.78 9.96 -4.20
C TYR A 59 -4.77 11.27 -5.00
N THR A 60 -5.94 11.70 -5.46
CA THR A 60 -6.16 12.94 -6.21
C THR A 60 -6.86 14.02 -5.39
N SER A 61 -7.62 13.63 -4.37
CA SER A 61 -8.32 14.57 -3.49
C SER A 61 -8.35 14.09 -2.04
N ASN A 62 -8.62 15.03 -1.12
CA ASN A 62 -8.71 14.74 0.29
C ASN A 62 -9.68 15.67 1.03
N CYS A 63 -10.11 15.27 2.23
CA CYS A 63 -10.63 16.19 3.22
C CYS A 63 -10.01 15.95 4.59
N ILE A 64 -9.91 17.02 5.37
CA ILE A 64 -9.38 16.98 6.73
C ILE A 64 -10.56 16.84 7.69
N ASN A 65 -10.51 15.83 8.56
CA ASN A 65 -11.47 15.60 9.63
C ASN A 65 -10.75 15.64 10.98
N GLY A 66 -10.51 16.87 11.47
CA GLY A 66 -9.74 17.11 12.69
C GLY A 66 -8.27 16.73 12.52
N LEU A 67 -7.79 15.78 13.33
CA LEU A 67 -6.43 15.24 13.27
C LEU A 67 -6.26 14.10 12.26
N ASN A 68 -7.29 13.83 11.48
CA ASN A 68 -7.32 12.75 10.51
C ASN A 68 -7.52 13.31 9.11
N VAL A 69 -7.16 12.52 8.11
CA VAL A 69 -7.38 12.87 6.70
C VAL A 69 -8.07 11.71 5.99
N CYS A 70 -9.03 12.07 5.16
CA CYS A 70 -9.74 11.16 4.28
C CYS A 70 -9.26 11.38 2.85
N CYS A 71 -8.78 10.33 2.18
CA CYS A 71 -8.09 10.42 0.89
C CYS A 71 -8.82 9.65 -0.21
N PHE A 72 -8.97 10.24 -1.40
CA PHE A 72 -9.68 9.64 -2.54
C PHE A 72 -8.83 9.65 -3.81
N PRO A 73 -9.13 8.76 -4.78
CA PRO A 73 -10.01 7.59 -4.63
C PRO A 73 -9.38 6.56 -3.68
N ARG A 74 -10.21 5.78 -2.98
CA ARG A 74 -9.73 4.59 -2.29
C ARG A 74 -9.20 3.62 -3.34
N SER A 75 -7.88 3.53 -3.46
CA SER A 75 -7.23 2.43 -4.18
C SER A 75 -7.14 1.24 -3.23
N GLY A 76 -7.81 0.14 -3.55
CA GLY A 76 -7.71 -1.15 -2.89
C GLY A 76 -7.43 -2.19 -3.95
#